data_AF-A0A496QA94-F1
#
_entry.id   AF-A0A496QA94-F1
#
_cell.length_a   1.000
_cell.length_b   1.000
_cell.length_c   1.000
_cell.angle_alpha   90.00
_cell.angle_beta   90.00
_cell.angle_gamma   90.00
#
_symmetry.space_group_name_H-M   'P 1'
#
loop_
_entity.id
_entity.type
_entity.pdbx_description
1 polymer ?
#
loop_
_entity_poly.entity_id
_entity_poly.type
_entity_poly.pdbx_seq_one_letter_code
_entity_poly.pdbx_strand_id
1 'polypeptide(L)'
;MPEKLEKLDELARKSETAEINDIPSRLPTIPTRSSMIIFPNTIAPFYVGRRKSLQALERAAKEYDGLLFVVSQKDVTIEEPKLSDLYKVGTVVRVVQVLKLPDGNYKVLVEGITRARWDRVVEEEEMFVFEITPLRPKYRHTKVLEALVRKVRDLLERYAM
;
A
#
# COMPACT_ATOMS: atom_id res chain seq x y z
N MET A 1 9.53 -11.74 22.94
CA MET A 1 8.49 -11.52 21.90
C MET A 1 7.71 -10.20 22.00
N PRO A 2 7.68 -9.44 23.13
CA PRO A 2 7.10 -8.08 23.16
C PRO A 2 8.00 -6.99 22.52
N GLU A 3 9.31 -7.06 22.73
CA GLU A 3 10.28 -6.01 22.35
C GLU A 3 10.47 -5.81 20.82
N LYS A 4 10.08 -6.79 19.98
CA LYS A 4 10.32 -6.72 18.52
C LYS A 4 9.32 -5.81 17.78
N LEU A 5 8.23 -5.40 18.43
CA LEU A 5 7.13 -4.64 17.81
C LEU A 5 6.95 -3.22 18.37
N GLU A 6 7.60 -2.84 19.48
CA GLU A 6 7.63 -1.43 19.94
C GLU A 6 8.29 -0.51 18.90
N LYS A 7 9.19 -1.04 18.07
CA LYS A 7 9.79 -0.34 16.93
C LYS A 7 8.78 0.07 15.84
N LEU A 8 7.62 -0.58 15.75
CA LEU A 8 6.57 -0.21 14.77
C LEU A 8 5.92 1.14 15.12
N ASP A 9 5.76 1.41 16.42
CA ASP A 9 5.20 2.67 16.91
C ASP A 9 6.20 3.84 16.81
N GLU A 10 7.50 3.54 16.82
CA GLU A 10 8.55 4.55 16.60
C GLU A 10 8.69 4.96 15.13
N LEU A 11 8.53 4.03 14.17
CA LEU A 11 8.61 4.30 12.73
C LEU A 11 7.44 5.15 12.21
N ALA A 12 6.25 4.93 12.76
CA ALA A 12 5.06 5.77 12.58
C ALA A 12 5.33 7.27 12.81
N ARG A 13 6.23 7.60 13.74
CA ARG A 13 6.53 8.99 14.13
C ARG A 13 7.59 9.68 13.27
N LYS A 14 8.28 8.94 12.40
CA LYS A 14 9.42 9.42 11.60
C LYS A 14 9.05 9.74 10.14
N SER A 15 7.78 9.98 9.83
CA SER A 15 7.30 10.16 8.45
C SER A 15 7.90 11.40 7.78
N GLU A 16 9.09 11.27 7.21
CA GLU A 16 9.56 12.10 6.11
C GLU A 16 8.91 11.61 4.81
N THR A 17 8.49 12.56 3.99
CA THR A 17 7.87 12.31 2.68
C THR A 17 8.81 11.43 1.85
N ALA A 18 8.41 10.19 1.57
CA ALA A 18 9.21 9.32 0.71
C ALA A 18 9.18 9.92 -0.71
N GLU A 19 10.32 10.39 -1.22
CA GLU A 19 10.40 10.72 -2.63
C GLU A 19 10.37 9.43 -3.46
N ILE A 20 9.79 9.49 -4.66
CA ILE A 20 9.67 8.32 -5.55
C ILE A 20 11.04 7.69 -5.87
N ASN A 21 12.13 8.46 -5.77
CA ASN A 21 13.49 8.00 -6.03
C ASN A 21 14.04 7.11 -4.91
N ASP A 22 13.50 7.20 -3.69
CA ASP A 22 14.00 6.47 -2.51
C ASP A 22 13.24 5.17 -2.27
N ILE A 23 12.26 4.85 -3.12
CA ILE A 23 11.49 3.61 -3.04
C ILE A 23 12.39 2.42 -3.43
N PRO A 24 12.61 1.45 -2.52
CA PRO A 24 13.36 0.24 -2.84
C PRO A 24 12.75 -0.52 -4.03
N SER A 25 13.61 -1.09 -4.87
CA SER A 25 13.17 -1.88 -6.04
C SER A 25 12.44 -3.18 -5.66
N ARG A 26 12.51 -3.58 -4.39
CA ARG A 26 11.83 -4.75 -3.83
C ARG A 26 11.14 -4.34 -2.55
N LEU A 27 9.88 -4.76 -2.39
CA LEU A 27 9.13 -4.47 -1.17
C LEU A 27 8.36 -5.69 -0.66
N PRO A 28 8.28 -5.87 0.67
CA PRO A 28 7.31 -6.76 1.27
C PRO A 28 5.91 -6.37 0.82
N THR A 29 5.12 -7.36 0.43
CA THR A 29 3.85 -7.17 -0.26
C THR A 29 2.69 -7.76 0.51
N ILE A 30 1.61 -6.99 0.64
CA ILE A 30 0.37 -7.44 1.29
C ILE A 30 -0.75 -7.50 0.26
N PRO A 31 -1.31 -8.70 -0.01
CA PRO A 31 -2.56 -8.86 -0.73
C PRO A 31 -3.74 -8.36 0.11
N THR A 32 -4.40 -7.28 -0.30
CA THR A 32 -5.57 -6.77 0.43
C THR A 32 -6.85 -7.47 -0.02
N ARG A 33 -7.66 -7.89 0.97
CA ARG A 33 -9.06 -8.32 0.78
C ARG A 33 -10.03 -7.13 0.89
N SER A 34 -9.55 -5.99 1.38
CA SER A 34 -10.41 -4.86 1.71
C SER A 34 -11.18 -4.37 0.50
N SER A 35 -12.46 -4.07 0.69
CA SER A 35 -13.34 -3.37 -0.27
C SER A 35 -12.86 -1.96 -0.63
N MET A 36 -11.70 -1.54 -0.12
CA MET A 36 -11.15 -0.20 -0.25
C MET A 36 -9.77 -0.29 -0.91
N ILE A 37 -9.63 0.42 -2.02
CA ILE A 37 -8.38 0.56 -2.77
C ILE A 37 -7.64 1.78 -2.22
N ILE A 38 -6.36 1.59 -1.90
CA ILE A 38 -5.50 2.68 -1.40
C ILE A 38 -4.92 3.42 -2.60
N PHE A 39 -5.22 4.71 -2.71
CA PHE A 39 -4.70 5.58 -3.76
C PHE A 39 -3.51 6.41 -3.25
N PRO A 40 -2.63 6.89 -4.15
CA PRO A 40 -1.62 7.88 -3.79
C PRO A 40 -2.24 9.12 -3.13
N ASN A 41 -1.54 9.69 -2.13
CA ASN A 41 -1.95 10.82 -1.31
C ASN A 41 -3.23 10.58 -0.49
N THR A 42 -3.58 9.31 -0.22
CA THR A 42 -4.69 8.96 0.67
C THR A 42 -4.17 8.28 1.92
N ILE A 43 -4.80 8.55 3.07
CA ILE A 43 -4.59 7.82 4.31
C ILE A 43 -5.76 6.86 4.47
N ALA A 44 -5.47 5.57 4.58
CA ALA A 44 -6.50 4.54 4.67
C ALA A 44 -6.10 3.43 5.66
N PRO A 45 -7.06 2.92 6.45
CA PRO A 45 -6.82 1.77 7.31
C PRO A 45 -7.02 0.45 6.56
N PHE A 46 -6.25 -0.59 6.91
CA PHE A 46 -6.59 -1.98 6.58
C PHE A 46 -6.23 -2.94 7.72
N TYR A 47 -6.79 -4.14 7.67
CA TYR A 47 -6.60 -5.16 8.70
C TYR A 47 -5.62 -6.23 8.24
N VAL A 48 -4.72 -6.62 9.15
CA VAL A 48 -3.69 -7.63 8.94
C VAL A 48 -3.86 -8.71 9.99
N GLY A 49 -4.17 -9.93 9.53
CA GLY A 49 -4.31 -11.09 10.42
C GLY A 49 -3.67 -12.37 9.88
N ARG A 50 -3.43 -12.46 8.57
CA ARG A 50 -2.77 -13.62 7.96
C ARG A 50 -1.29 -13.64 8.33
N ARG A 51 -0.77 -14.83 8.65
CA ARG A 51 0.65 -15.06 8.99
C ARG A 51 1.61 -14.39 8.00
N LYS A 52 1.43 -14.62 6.69
CA LYS A 52 2.28 -14.04 5.64
C LYS A 52 2.26 -12.51 5.63
N SER A 53 1.10 -11.91 5.89
CA SER A 53 0.93 -10.45 5.88
C SER A 53 1.50 -9.80 7.15
N LEU A 54 1.43 -10.48 8.30
CA LEU A 54 2.10 -10.05 9.53
C LEU A 54 3.63 -10.05 9.35
N GLN A 55 4.18 -11.10 8.74
CA GLN A 55 5.60 -11.14 8.43
C GLN A 55 6.04 -10.04 7.46
N ALA A 56 5.24 -9.75 6.43
CA ALA A 56 5.49 -8.63 5.52
C ALA A 56 5.50 -7.28 6.25
N LEU A 57 4.53 -7.05 7.14
CA LEU A 57 4.46 -5.84 7.97
C LEU A 57 5.70 -5.70 8.87
N GLU A 58 6.11 -6.79 9.53
CA GLU A 58 7.31 -6.78 10.38
C GLU A 58 8.60 -6.53 9.59
N ARG A 59 8.75 -7.16 8.42
CA ARG A 59 9.92 -6.97 7.55
C ARG A 59 9.98 -5.54 7.03
N ALA A 60 8.85 -4.99 6.61
CA ALA A 60 8.76 -3.61 6.14
C ALA A 60 9.21 -2.61 7.21
N ALA A 61 8.77 -2.80 8.45
CA ALA A 61 9.17 -1.95 9.56
C ALA A 61 10.67 -2.05 9.86
N LYS A 62 11.24 -3.26 9.88
CA LYS A 62 12.64 -3.48 10.27
C LYS A 62 13.64 -3.07 9.19
N GLU A 63 13.32 -3.31 7.92
CA GLU A 63 14.29 -3.25 6.82
C GLU A 63 13.96 -2.22 5.74
N TYR A 64 12.72 -1.74 5.64
CA TYR A 64 12.24 -0.92 4.52
C TYR A 64 11.63 0.41 4.98
N ASP A 65 11.98 0.91 6.17
CA ASP A 65 11.49 2.18 6.71
C ASP A 65 9.94 2.28 6.74
N GLY A 66 9.29 1.14 7.00
CA GLY A 66 7.84 1.05 7.01
C GLY A 66 7.17 1.11 5.63
N LEU A 67 7.92 1.03 4.54
CA LEU A 67 7.36 0.93 3.18
C LEU A 67 6.86 -0.48 2.87
N LEU A 68 5.66 -0.55 2.32
CA LEU A 68 5.00 -1.76 1.86
C LEU A 68 4.54 -1.59 0.43
N PHE A 69 4.41 -2.70 -0.28
CA PHE A 69 3.64 -2.74 -1.51
C PHE A 69 2.29 -3.41 -1.25
N VAL A 70 1.20 -2.73 -1.61
CA VAL A 70 -0.15 -3.25 -1.40
C VAL A 70 -0.79 -3.53 -2.75
N VAL A 71 -1.30 -4.75 -2.91
CA VAL A 71 -1.93 -5.23 -4.13
C VAL A 71 -3.30 -5.79 -3.82
N SER A 72 -4.31 -5.35 -4.56
CA SER A 72 -5.66 -5.89 -4.41
C SER A 72 -5.75 -7.30 -5.00
N GLN A 73 -6.56 -8.14 -4.34
CA GLN A 73 -7.01 -9.41 -4.90
C GLN A 73 -8.10 -9.18 -5.94
N LYS A 74 -8.15 -10.03 -6.96
CA LYS A 74 -9.23 -10.05 -7.97
C LYS A 74 -10.53 -10.56 -7.37
N ASP A 75 -10.43 -11.57 -6.53
CA ASP A 75 -11.53 -12.13 -5.75
C ASP A 75 -11.20 -12.01 -4.26
N VAL A 76 -12.00 -11.23 -3.54
CA VAL A 76 -11.80 -10.95 -2.11
C VAL A 76 -12.19 -12.12 -1.21
N THR A 77 -12.90 -13.12 -1.73
CA THR A 77 -13.32 -14.32 -1.00
C THR A 77 -12.18 -15.32 -0.84
N ILE A 78 -11.10 -15.19 -1.63
CA ILE A 78 -9.97 -16.11 -1.60
C ILE A 78 -9.16 -15.93 -0.32
N GLU A 79 -9.05 -17.02 0.42
CA GLU A 79 -8.38 -17.02 1.71
C GLU A 79 -6.87 -16.87 1.58
N GLU A 80 -6.26 -17.66 0.70
CA GLU A 80 -4.83 -17.67 0.41
C GLU A 80 -4.63 -17.40 -1.09
N PRO A 81 -4.44 -16.14 -1.48
CA PRO A 81 -4.37 -15.78 -2.89
C PRO A 81 -3.05 -16.26 -3.49
N LYS A 82 -3.13 -16.85 -4.69
CA LYS A 82 -1.98 -17.13 -5.53
C LYS A 82 -1.63 -15.90 -6.35
N LEU A 83 -0.46 -15.90 -6.97
CA LEU A 83 -0.01 -14.80 -7.83
C LEU A 83 -0.99 -14.46 -8.98
N SER A 84 -1.70 -15.46 -9.51
CA SER A 84 -2.73 -15.29 -10.54
C SER A 84 -3.95 -14.49 -10.06
N ASP A 85 -4.18 -14.47 -8.76
CA ASP A 85 -5.36 -13.88 -8.12
C ASP A 85 -5.10 -12.41 -7.75
N LEU A 86 -3.89 -11.91 -7.98
CA LEU A 86 -3.47 -10.55 -7.68
C LEU A 86 -3.49 -9.67 -8.93
N TYR A 87 -3.84 -8.40 -8.75
CA TYR A 87 -3.63 -7.40 -9.80
C TYR A 87 -2.13 -7.13 -10.00
N LYS A 88 -1.73 -6.76 -11.23
CA LYS A 88 -0.32 -6.42 -11.54
C LYS A 88 0.12 -5.07 -11.00
N VAL A 89 -0.84 -4.17 -10.79
CA VAL A 89 -0.61 -2.82 -10.30
C VAL A 89 -1.18 -2.71 -8.90
N GLY A 90 -0.41 -2.10 -8.02
CA GLY A 90 -0.78 -1.78 -6.66
C GLY A 90 -0.27 -0.41 -6.27
N THR A 91 -0.23 -0.16 -4.97
CA THR A 91 0.21 1.11 -4.39
C THR A 91 1.35 0.83 -3.42
N VAL A 92 2.46 1.56 -3.57
CA VAL A 92 3.48 1.66 -2.53
C VAL A 92 2.90 2.53 -1.43
N VAL A 93 2.92 2.05 -0.20
CA VAL A 93 2.37 2.72 0.97
C VAL A 93 3.42 2.82 2.06
N ARG A 94 3.30 3.83 2.91
CA ARG A 94 4.07 3.95 4.15
C ARG A 94 3.18 3.64 5.34
N VAL A 95 3.66 2.83 6.27
CA VAL A 95 2.99 2.59 7.54
C VAL A 95 3.04 3.84 8.39
N VAL A 96 1.86 4.37 8.72
CA VAL A 96 1.69 5.57 9.55
C VAL A 96 1.39 5.19 10.99
N GLN A 97 0.62 4.13 11.21
CA GLN A 97 0.29 3.68 12.56
C GLN A 97 -0.08 2.21 12.55
N VAL A 98 0.24 1.50 13.63
CA VAL A 98 -0.16 0.11 13.84
C VAL A 98 -0.89 0.01 15.17
N LEU A 99 -2.05 -0.64 15.19
CA LEU A 99 -2.82 -0.89 16.40
C LEU A 99 -3.08 -2.38 16.51
N LYS A 100 -2.59 -2.99 17.58
CA LYS A 100 -2.90 -4.39 17.91
C LYS A 100 -4.32 -4.48 18.48
N LEU A 101 -5.11 -5.38 17.92
CA LEU A 101 -6.47 -5.66 18.36
C LEU A 101 -6.47 -6.84 19.36
N PRO A 102 -7.52 -6.97 20.22
CA PRO A 102 -7.59 -8.03 21.23
C PRO A 102 -7.60 -9.46 20.68
N ASP A 103 -8.05 -9.63 19.43
CA ASP A 103 -8.11 -10.90 18.71
C ASP A 103 -6.74 -11.34 18.14
N GLY A 104 -5.69 -10.54 18.33
CA GLY A 104 -4.35 -10.79 17.80
C GLY A 104 -4.13 -10.25 16.38
N ASN A 105 -5.15 -9.71 15.73
CA ASN A 105 -5.01 -9.01 14.45
C ASN A 105 -4.50 -7.59 14.66
N TYR A 106 -4.09 -6.95 13.57
CA TYR A 106 -3.61 -5.58 13.57
C TYR A 106 -4.46 -4.72 12.64
N LYS A 107 -4.84 -3.54 13.13
CA LYS A 107 -5.34 -2.45 12.31
C LYS A 107 -4.16 -1.56 11.95
N VAL A 108 -3.85 -1.45 10.67
CA VAL A 108 -2.73 -0.67 10.15
C VAL A 108 -3.28 0.53 9.41
N LEU A 109 -2.82 1.73 9.76
CA LEU A 109 -3.05 2.96 9.02
C LEU A 109 -1.87 3.20 8.11
N VAL A 110 -2.13 3.44 6.83
CA VAL A 110 -1.07 3.71 5.84
C VAL A 110 -1.38 4.93 5.01
N GLU A 111 -0.31 5.55 4.52
CA GLU A 111 -0.34 6.61 3.51
C GLU A 111 0.05 6.04 2.15
N GLY A 112 -0.77 6.24 1.13
CA GLY A 112 -0.42 5.89 -0.24
C GLY A 112 0.60 6.85 -0.83
N ILE A 113 1.74 6.35 -1.30
CA ILE A 113 2.83 7.15 -1.86
C ILE A 113 2.71 7.25 -3.37
N THR A 114 2.74 6.10 -4.06
CA THR A 114 2.69 6.07 -5.53
C THR A 114 2.17 4.73 -6.03
N ARG A 115 1.68 4.69 -7.27
CA ARG A 115 1.35 3.43 -7.94
C ARG A 115 2.64 2.74 -8.36
N ALA A 116 2.67 1.42 -8.27
CA ALA A 116 3.76 0.61 -8.82
C ALA A 116 3.21 -0.66 -9.45
N ARG A 117 3.94 -1.19 -10.44
CA ARG A 117 3.67 -2.50 -11.04
C ARG A 117 4.70 -3.49 -10.51
N TRP A 118 4.27 -4.70 -10.15
CA TRP A 118 5.23 -5.76 -9.85
C TRP A 118 5.59 -6.56 -11.08
N ASP A 119 6.89 -6.81 -11.23
CA ASP A 119 7.49 -7.44 -12.40
C ASP A 119 7.89 -8.88 -12.11
N ARG A 120 8.42 -9.14 -10.91
CA ARG A 120 8.91 -10.46 -10.48
C ARG A 120 8.57 -10.73 -9.01
N VAL A 121 8.44 -12.01 -8.69
CA VAL A 121 8.32 -12.49 -7.32
C VAL A 121 9.69 -12.89 -6.82
N VAL A 122 10.11 -12.31 -5.70
CA VAL A 122 11.41 -12.56 -5.05
C VAL A 122 11.24 -13.60 -3.95
N GLU A 123 10.11 -13.57 -3.24
CA GLU A 123 9.76 -14.46 -2.14
C GLU A 123 8.24 -14.67 -2.13
N GLU A 124 7.79 -15.89 -1.81
CA GLU A 124 6.35 -16.25 -1.72
C GLU A 124 6.04 -17.16 -0.52
N GLU A 125 7.01 -17.95 -0.05
CA GLU A 125 6.76 -19.03 0.92
C GLU A 125 6.38 -18.48 2.31
N GLU A 126 7.25 -17.68 2.92
CA GLU A 126 7.03 -17.06 4.23
C GLU A 126 6.17 -15.80 4.12
N MET A 127 6.47 -14.95 3.14
CA MET A 127 5.68 -13.77 2.79
C MET A 127 5.86 -13.45 1.30
N PHE A 128 5.05 -12.51 0.78
CA PHE A 128 5.29 -11.99 -0.56
C PHE A 128 6.34 -10.88 -0.52
N VAL A 129 7.35 -11.00 -1.36
CA VAL A 129 8.27 -9.90 -1.70
C VAL A 129 8.30 -9.78 -3.20
N PHE A 130 7.93 -8.61 -3.71
CA PHE A 130 7.88 -8.35 -5.14
C PHE A 130 8.95 -7.36 -5.55
N GLU A 131 9.52 -7.56 -6.72
CA GLU A 131 10.27 -6.54 -7.44
C GLU A 131 9.28 -5.62 -8.15
N ILE A 132 9.38 -4.33 -7.90
CA ILE A 132 8.41 -3.33 -8.33
C ILE A 132 9.03 -2.20 -9.15
N THR A 133 8.24 -1.68 -10.08
CA THR A 133 8.55 -0.49 -10.86
C THR A 133 7.51 0.60 -10.57
N PRO A 134 7.88 1.73 -9.94
CA PRO A 134 6.99 2.87 -9.74
C PRO A 134 6.43 3.43 -11.06
N LEU A 135 5.12 3.65 -11.11
CA LEU A 135 4.40 4.20 -12.25
C LEU A 135 4.26 5.72 -12.12
N ARG A 136 5.18 6.46 -12.75
CA ARG A 136 5.11 7.92 -12.79
C ARG A 136 4.02 8.38 -13.78
N PRO A 137 3.06 9.22 -13.37
CA PRO A 137 2.10 9.79 -14.30
C PRO A 137 2.84 10.68 -15.31
N LYS A 138 2.81 10.29 -16.58
CA LYS A 138 3.28 11.14 -17.68
C LYS A 138 2.08 11.84 -18.30
N TYR A 139 2.02 13.16 -18.17
CA TYR A 139 0.98 13.96 -18.78
C TYR A 139 1.56 15.24 -19.35
N ARG A 140 0.87 15.83 -20.31
CA ARG A 140 1.19 17.15 -20.87
C ARG A 140 0.15 18.15 -20.37
N HIS A 141 0.62 19.28 -19.86
CA HIS A 141 -0.24 20.42 -19.58
C HIS A 141 -0.78 20.97 -20.90
N THR A 142 -2.10 20.89 -21.05
CA THR A 142 -2.82 21.37 -22.24
C THR A 142 -4.10 22.06 -21.81
N LYS A 143 -4.60 22.99 -22.62
CA LYS A 143 -5.90 23.64 -22.39
C LYS A 143 -7.05 22.64 -22.25
N VAL A 144 -6.97 21.51 -22.96
CA VAL A 144 -7.94 20.41 -22.85
C VAL A 144 -7.88 19.76 -21.48
N LEU A 145 -6.68 19.46 -20.96
CA LEU A 145 -6.53 18.91 -19.61
C LEU A 145 -7.09 19.87 -18.55
N GLU A 146 -6.81 21.17 -18.67
CA GLU A 146 -7.36 22.19 -17.76
C GLU A 146 -8.89 22.28 -17.83
N ALA A 147 -9.47 22.19 -19.04
CA ALA A 147 -10.92 22.15 -19.22
C ALA A 147 -11.55 20.88 -18.61
N LEU A 148 -10.90 19.72 -18.76
CA LEU A 148 -11.34 18.46 -18.14
C LEU A 148 -11.30 18.53 -16.61
N VAL A 149 -10.22 19.08 -16.03
CA VAL A 149 -10.12 19.24 -14.57
C VAL A 149 -11.24 20.15 -14.05
N ARG A 150 -11.53 21.27 -14.72
CA ARG A 150 -12.67 22.14 -14.37
C ARG A 150 -13.98 21.38 -14.44
N LYS A 151 -14.23 20.66 -15.54
CA LYS A 151 -15.46 19.89 -15.72
C LYS A 151 -15.66 18.81 -14.64
N VAL A 152 -14.58 18.12 -14.23
CA VAL A 152 -14.65 17.13 -13.14
C VAL A 152 -15.00 17.79 -11.81
N ARG A 153 -14.43 18.98 -11.51
CA ARG A 153 -14.79 19.75 -10.30
C ARG A 153 -16.25 20.17 -10.31
N ASP A 154 -16.73 20.75 -11.42
CA ASP A 154 -18.13 21.19 -11.54
C ASP A 154 -19.11 20.01 -11.38
N LEU A 155 -18.79 18.85 -11.95
CA LEU A 155 -19.61 17.64 -11.81
C LEU A 155 -19.61 17.13 -10.37
N LEU A 156 -18.47 17.19 -9.68
CA LEU A 156 -18.36 16.78 -8.28
C LEU A 156 -19.18 17.70 -7.37
N GLU A 157 -19.12 19.01 -7.59
CA GLU A 157 -19.93 20.00 -6.84
C GLU A 157 -21.43 19.73 -7.01
N ARG A 158 -21.88 19.43 -8.24
CA ARG A 158 -23.28 19.08 -8.51
C ARG A 158 -23.72 17.77 -7.89
N TYR A 159 -22.82 16.80 -7.76
CA TYR A 159 -23.13 15.53 -7.09
C TYR A 159 -23.25 15.69 -5.57
N ALA A 160 -22.47 16.60 -4.99
CA ALA A 160 -22.45 16.86 -3.55
C ALA A 160 -23.60 17.75 -3.06
N MET A 161 -24.28 18.46 -3.97
CA MET A 161 -25.49 19.26 -3.72
C MET A 161 -26.75 18.41 -3.89
#